data_AF-A0A9R0Q9P5-F1
#
_entry.id   AF-A0A9R0Q9P5-F1
#
_cell.length_a   1.000
_cell.length_b   1.000
_cell.length_c   1.000
_cell.angle_alpha   90.00
_cell.angle_beta   90.00
_cell.angle_gamma   90.00
#
_symmetry.space_group_name_H-M   'P 1'
#
loop_
_entity.id
_entity.type
_entity.pdbx_description
1 polymer ?
#
loop_
_entity_poly.entity_id
_entity_poly.type
_entity_poly.pdbx_seq_one_letter_code
_entity_poly.pdbx_strand_id
1 'polypeptide(L)'
;MESSTLGSPILARTPTDWPMTFYIRIDRRGSFHTYPHVGGPFRKLQEVHDAIERYLEDRRHPTMFKEQDGVSLMDIAIREAMYWPDGSRRNGPKSQMIEESHSEMRLLVQALVDKYNDDHNRFGDLAHELKDVMKYQYISEGQGYYHFNFTTKTKRADAFGCGTNNLFFVEVEVKFVNEEDEKLVVSCFCMVKPNDNGHCYGCVNNGSIRMKHPNNAAAYTAGHLELPSGCCSGDWIDYDEDEKAEEDNIRYMFKGMDDPEFLKEFLTLPPGATPIV
;
A
#
# COMPACT_ATOMS: atom_id res chain seq x y z
N MET A 1 16.63 -9.98 24.62
CA MET A 1 16.17 -9.05 23.58
C MET A 1 17.07 -9.30 22.38
N GLU A 2 16.58 -10.03 21.38
CA GLU A 2 17.31 -10.12 20.11
C GLU A 2 16.99 -8.83 19.33
N SER A 3 17.91 -7.87 19.40
CA SER A 3 17.96 -6.76 18.46
C SER A 3 18.56 -7.32 17.18
N SER A 4 17.70 -7.78 16.27
CA SER A 4 18.10 -8.27 14.96
C SER A 4 18.63 -7.11 14.14
N THR A 5 19.80 -7.29 13.51
CA THR A 5 20.34 -6.39 12.48
C THR A 5 19.23 -6.05 11.48
N LEU A 6 18.90 -4.76 11.32
CA LEU A 6 17.89 -4.30 10.38
C LEU A 6 18.25 -4.80 8.98
N GLY A 7 17.45 -5.73 8.45
CA GLY A 7 17.61 -6.20 7.09
C GLY A 7 17.41 -5.07 6.08
N SER A 8 17.81 -5.32 4.82
CA SER A 8 17.55 -4.41 3.68
C SER A 8 16.11 -3.89 3.67
N PRO A 9 15.85 -2.60 3.38
CA PRO A 9 14.48 -2.10 3.32
C PRO A 9 13.67 -2.85 2.25
N ILE A 10 12.35 -2.89 2.44
CA ILE A 10 11.42 -3.21 1.35
C ILE A 10 11.30 -1.93 0.52
N LEU A 11 11.34 -2.06 -0.80
CA LEU A 11 11.01 -0.94 -1.68
C LEU A 11 9.52 -1.01 -1.99
N ALA A 12 8.83 0.12 -2.00
CA ALA A 12 7.48 0.23 -2.52
C ALA A 12 7.53 1.10 -3.76
N ARG A 13 6.81 0.69 -4.80
CA ARG A 13 6.65 1.43 -6.04
C ARG A 13 5.18 1.56 -6.34
N THR A 14 4.68 2.78 -6.43
CA THR A 14 3.32 3.12 -6.81
C THR A 14 3.40 3.87 -8.13
N PRO A 15 3.29 3.16 -9.26
CA PRO A 15 3.36 3.78 -10.58
C PRO A 15 2.32 4.87 -10.71
N THR A 16 2.75 6.01 -11.25
CA THR A 16 1.87 7.12 -11.56
C THR A 16 0.73 6.63 -12.47
N ASP A 17 -0.49 7.11 -12.23
CA ASP A 17 -1.74 6.67 -12.88
C ASP A 17 -2.28 5.27 -12.55
N TRP A 18 -1.72 4.52 -11.61
CA TRP A 18 -2.24 3.20 -11.28
C TRP A 18 -2.72 3.08 -9.84
N PRO A 19 -3.84 2.38 -9.57
CA PRO A 19 -4.35 2.16 -8.22
C PRO A 19 -3.63 1.02 -7.50
N MET A 20 -2.34 0.81 -7.77
CA MET A 20 -1.61 -0.35 -7.29
C MET A 20 -0.20 0.00 -6.82
N THR A 21 0.12 -0.46 -5.61
CA THR A 21 1.48 -0.44 -5.06
C THR A 21 2.12 -1.81 -5.22
N PHE A 22 3.38 -1.82 -5.66
CA PHE A 22 4.23 -3.01 -5.76
C PHE A 22 5.29 -2.96 -4.67
N TYR A 23 5.30 -3.97 -3.80
CA TYR A 23 6.35 -4.15 -2.81
C TYR A 23 7.46 -5.05 -3.36
N ILE A 24 8.70 -4.65 -3.16
CA ILE A 24 9.89 -5.32 -3.69
C ILE A 24 10.79 -5.68 -2.52
N ARG A 25 10.90 -6.99 -2.27
CA ARG A 25 11.77 -7.57 -1.25
C ARG A 25 13.10 -7.97 -1.87
N ILE A 26 14.20 -7.60 -1.23
CA ILE A 26 15.55 -8.08 -1.57
C ILE A 26 15.90 -9.20 -0.60
N ASP A 27 16.09 -10.42 -1.12
CA ASP A 27 16.52 -11.55 -0.32
C ASP A 27 18.02 -11.48 0.05
N ARG A 28 18.47 -12.33 0.97
CA ARG A 28 19.87 -12.36 1.43
C ARG A 28 20.90 -12.70 0.35
N ARG A 29 20.45 -13.25 -0.79
CA ARG A 29 21.30 -13.52 -1.96
C ARG A 29 21.35 -12.32 -2.92
N GLY A 30 20.61 -11.25 -2.62
CA GLY A 30 20.50 -10.06 -3.45
C GLY A 30 19.48 -10.19 -4.59
N SER A 31 18.59 -11.18 -4.55
CA SER A 31 17.55 -11.35 -5.56
C SER A 31 16.29 -10.57 -5.17
N PHE A 32 15.61 -10.02 -6.17
CA PHE A 32 14.42 -9.19 -6.00
C PHE A 32 13.15 -10.01 -6.21
N HIS A 33 12.20 -9.89 -5.29
CA HIS A 33 10.89 -10.56 -5.29
C HIS A 33 9.80 -9.51 -5.19
N THR A 34 8.71 -9.66 -5.94
CA THR A 34 7.63 -8.64 -6.00
C THR A 34 6.33 -9.14 -5.37
N TYR A 35 5.55 -8.19 -4.85
CA TYR A 35 4.23 -8.38 -4.29
C TYR A 35 3.32 -7.24 -4.79
N PRO A 36 2.32 -7.48 -5.65
CA PRO A 36 1.95 -8.79 -6.20
C PRO A 36 3.06 -9.41 -7.05
N HIS A 37 2.99 -10.72 -7.23
CA HIS A 37 3.98 -11.45 -8.02
C HIS A 37 3.82 -11.10 -9.52
N VAL A 38 4.84 -10.48 -10.10
CA VAL A 38 4.88 -10.12 -11.54
C VAL A 38 6.02 -10.86 -12.28
N GLY A 39 6.53 -11.94 -11.68
CA GLY A 39 7.64 -12.74 -12.18
C GLY A 39 8.83 -12.76 -11.21
N GLY A 40 9.96 -13.27 -11.71
CA GLY A 40 11.21 -13.37 -10.95
C GLY A 40 11.40 -14.69 -10.20
N PRO A 41 12.33 -14.76 -9.23
CA PRO A 41 13.11 -13.64 -8.70
C PRO A 41 14.06 -13.02 -9.72
N PHE A 42 14.25 -11.71 -9.63
CA PHE A 42 15.11 -10.92 -10.53
C PHE A 42 16.48 -10.68 -9.92
N ARG A 43 17.49 -10.36 -10.75
CA ARG A 43 18.86 -10.06 -10.29
C ARG A 43 19.16 -8.57 -10.23
N LYS A 44 18.36 -7.75 -10.93
CA LYS A 44 18.54 -6.31 -11.00
C LYS A 44 17.20 -5.60 -10.77
N LEU A 45 17.25 -4.43 -10.14
CA LEU A 45 16.07 -3.61 -9.93
C LEU A 45 15.41 -3.19 -11.25
N GLN A 46 16.19 -2.92 -12.30
CA GLN A 46 15.64 -2.59 -13.62
C GLN A 46 14.77 -3.73 -14.18
N GLU A 47 15.15 -5.00 -13.99
CA GLU A 47 14.34 -6.13 -14.45
C GLU A 47 12.98 -6.20 -13.73
N VAL A 48 12.94 -5.73 -12.48
CA VAL A 48 11.69 -5.59 -11.71
C VAL A 48 10.82 -4.49 -12.31
N HIS A 49 11.39 -3.32 -12.60
CA HIS A 49 10.65 -2.20 -13.20
C HIS A 49 10.06 -2.60 -14.56
N ASP A 50 10.86 -3.23 -15.43
CA ASP A 50 10.38 -3.72 -16.72
C ASP A 50 9.28 -4.79 -16.58
N ALA A 51 9.32 -5.61 -15.53
CA ALA A 51 8.29 -6.61 -15.26
C ALA A 51 6.99 -5.98 -14.76
N ILE A 52 7.08 -4.97 -13.90
CA ILE A 52 5.92 -4.19 -13.44
C ILE A 52 5.28 -3.47 -14.64
N GLU A 53 6.07 -2.79 -15.48
CA GLU A 53 5.56 -2.09 -16.66
C GLU A 53 4.80 -3.03 -17.60
N ARG A 54 5.37 -4.19 -17.94
CA ARG A 54 4.68 -5.21 -18.75
C ARG A 54 3.39 -5.69 -18.10
N TYR A 55 3.42 -5.96 -16.80
CA TYR A 55 2.25 -6.40 -16.05
C TYR A 55 1.11 -5.38 -16.07
N LEU A 56 1.45 -4.09 -16.04
CA LEU A 56 0.47 -3.00 -16.16
C LEU A 56 -0.07 -2.87 -17.58
N GLU A 57 0.80 -2.91 -18.59
CA GLU A 57 0.35 -2.85 -19.99
C GLU A 57 -0.57 -4.01 -20.37
N ASP A 58 -0.29 -5.23 -19.88
CA ASP A 58 -1.16 -6.40 -20.08
C ASP A 58 -2.55 -6.24 -19.42
N ARG A 59 -2.66 -5.36 -18.41
CA ARG A 59 -3.91 -5.05 -17.70
C ARG A 59 -4.63 -3.82 -18.23
N ARG A 60 -4.01 -3.04 -19.10
CA ARG A 60 -4.60 -1.82 -19.63
C ARG A 60 -5.87 -2.17 -20.40
N HIS A 61 -6.96 -1.51 -20.05
CA HIS A 61 -8.23 -1.76 -20.70
C HIS A 61 -8.22 -1.15 -22.11
N PRO A 62 -8.72 -1.85 -23.16
CA PRO A 62 -8.69 -1.34 -24.54
C PRO A 62 -9.39 0.00 -24.76
N THR A 63 -10.35 0.36 -23.90
CA THR A 63 -11.03 1.66 -23.96
C THR A 63 -10.29 2.76 -23.20
N MET A 64 -9.17 2.47 -22.55
CA MET A 64 -8.38 3.46 -21.80
C MET A 64 -7.14 3.95 -22.57
N PHE A 65 -6.99 3.58 -23.84
CA PHE A 65 -5.97 4.17 -24.71
C PHE A 65 -6.33 5.62 -25.06
N LYS A 66 -5.36 6.54 -24.91
CA LYS A 66 -5.52 7.99 -25.08
C LYS A 66 -5.98 8.42 -26.48
N GLU A 67 -5.68 7.64 -27.50
CA GLU A 67 -6.06 7.92 -28.88
C GLU A 67 -7.04 6.84 -29.38
N GLN A 68 -8.30 7.22 -29.54
CA GLN A 68 -9.35 6.38 -30.14
C GLN A 68 -10.03 7.15 -31.25
N ASP A 69 -10.07 6.55 -32.45
CA ASP A 69 -10.71 7.14 -33.62
C ASP A 69 -12.19 7.43 -33.34
N GLY A 70 -12.59 8.69 -33.49
CA GLY A 70 -13.98 9.13 -33.33
C GLY A 70 -14.43 9.46 -31.92
N VAL A 71 -13.53 9.45 -30.91
CA VAL A 71 -13.83 9.91 -29.54
C VAL A 71 -13.39 11.36 -29.37
N SER A 72 -14.25 12.19 -28.75
CA SER A 72 -13.89 13.60 -28.50
C SER A 72 -12.83 13.72 -27.40
N LEU A 73 -11.98 14.75 -27.45
CA LEU A 73 -11.00 15.04 -26.38
C LEU A 73 -11.68 15.22 -25.02
N MET A 74 -12.89 15.78 -25.02
CA MET A 74 -13.71 15.93 -23.82
C MET A 74 -14.08 14.58 -23.21
N ASP A 75 -14.55 13.63 -24.02
CA ASP A 75 -14.90 12.29 -23.55
C ASP A 75 -13.67 11.50 -23.07
N ILE A 76 -12.49 11.75 -23.65
CA ILE A 76 -11.22 11.20 -23.15
C ILE A 76 -10.89 11.79 -21.76
N ALA A 77 -10.99 13.11 -21.58
CA ALA A 77 -10.72 13.78 -20.31
C ALA A 77 -11.67 13.33 -19.19
N ILE A 78 -12.97 13.21 -19.49
CA ILE A 78 -13.97 12.69 -18.53
C ILE A 78 -13.64 11.25 -18.15
N ARG A 79 -13.26 10.42 -19.13
CA ARG A 79 -12.89 9.03 -18.87
C ARG A 79 -11.66 8.92 -17.99
N GLU A 80 -10.60 9.69 -18.26
CA GLU A 80 -9.39 9.71 -17.42
C GLU A 80 -9.67 10.22 -15.99
N ALA A 81 -10.64 11.14 -15.82
CA ALA A 81 -11.07 11.63 -14.52
C ALA A 81 -11.87 10.60 -13.71
N MET A 82 -12.61 9.71 -14.37
CA MET A 82 -13.49 8.73 -13.71
C MET A 82 -12.85 7.35 -13.53
N TYR A 83 -11.88 7.00 -14.36
CA TYR A 83 -11.35 5.63 -14.48
C TYR A 83 -9.83 5.56 -14.45
N TRP A 84 -9.32 4.47 -13.88
CA TRP A 84 -7.93 4.05 -13.94
C TRP A 84 -7.61 3.39 -15.29
N PRO A 85 -6.33 3.27 -15.69
CA PRO A 85 -5.92 2.67 -16.95
C PRO A 85 -6.39 1.21 -17.18
N ASP A 86 -6.67 0.45 -16.12
CA ASP A 86 -7.27 -0.89 -16.21
C ASP A 86 -8.81 -0.87 -16.35
N GLY A 87 -9.40 0.31 -16.45
CA GLY A 87 -10.84 0.52 -16.55
C GLY A 87 -11.58 0.42 -15.21
N SER A 88 -10.87 0.23 -14.08
CA SER A 88 -11.50 0.31 -12.76
C SER A 88 -11.87 1.75 -12.43
N ARG A 89 -12.91 1.94 -11.60
CA ARG A 89 -13.38 3.28 -11.21
C ARG A 89 -12.42 3.89 -10.20
N ARG A 90 -12.12 5.19 -10.37
CA ARG A 90 -11.34 5.97 -9.39
C ARG A 90 -12.10 6.18 -8.09
N ASN A 91 -13.38 6.48 -8.23
CA ASN A 91 -14.32 6.64 -7.13
C ASN A 91 -15.24 5.43 -7.12
N GLY A 92 -15.04 4.54 -6.15
CA GLY A 92 -15.85 3.34 -5.94
C GLY A 92 -16.53 3.36 -4.58
N PRO A 93 -17.45 2.41 -4.32
CA PRO A 93 -18.08 2.27 -3.03
C PRO A 93 -17.03 2.13 -1.92
N LYS A 94 -17.28 2.76 -0.77
CA LYS A 94 -16.36 2.74 0.38
C LYS A 94 -15.94 1.31 0.79
N SER A 95 -16.83 0.34 0.68
CA SER A 95 -16.55 -1.07 0.97
C SER A 95 -15.46 -1.65 0.06
N GLN A 96 -15.48 -1.33 -1.23
CA GLN A 96 -14.48 -1.77 -2.20
C GLN A 96 -13.12 -1.14 -1.87
N MET A 97 -13.07 0.16 -1.60
CA MET A 97 -11.83 0.85 -1.23
C MET A 97 -11.19 0.26 0.04
N ILE A 98 -12.01 -0.14 1.02
CA ILE A 98 -11.54 -0.81 2.24
C ILE A 98 -10.96 -2.19 1.93
N GLU A 99 -11.60 -2.97 1.05
CA GLU A 99 -11.12 -4.29 0.64
C GLU A 99 -9.81 -4.21 -0.15
N GLU A 100 -9.69 -3.23 -1.05
CA GLU A 100 -8.48 -2.94 -1.82
C GLU A 100 -7.33 -2.54 -0.90
N SER A 101 -7.57 -1.63 0.05
CA SER A 101 -6.57 -1.24 1.06
C SER A 101 -6.16 -2.43 1.93
N HIS A 102 -7.10 -3.29 2.36
CA HIS A 102 -6.77 -4.49 3.14
C HIS A 102 -5.93 -5.47 2.33
N SER A 103 -6.25 -5.65 1.04
CA SER A 103 -5.51 -6.50 0.11
C SER A 103 -4.09 -5.99 -0.13
N GLU A 104 -3.93 -4.67 -0.32
CA GLU A 104 -2.62 -4.01 -0.44
C GLU A 104 -1.79 -4.21 0.84
N MET A 105 -2.35 -3.92 2.01
CA MET A 105 -1.66 -4.11 3.29
C MET A 105 -1.29 -5.58 3.52
N ARG A 106 -2.10 -6.52 3.04
CA ARG A 106 -1.78 -7.95 3.10
C ARG A 106 -0.53 -8.28 2.26
N LEU A 107 -0.36 -7.67 1.08
CA LEU A 107 0.83 -7.84 0.25
C LEU A 107 2.08 -7.29 0.94
N LEU A 108 1.99 -6.11 1.56
CA LEU A 108 3.10 -5.54 2.35
C LEU A 108 3.49 -6.46 3.51
N VAL A 109 2.51 -6.90 4.30
CA VAL A 109 2.76 -7.80 5.44
C VAL A 109 3.33 -9.13 4.97
N GLN A 110 2.89 -9.65 3.82
CA GLN A 110 3.48 -10.85 3.24
C GLN A 110 4.96 -10.65 2.90
N ALA A 111 5.32 -9.53 2.26
CA ALA A 111 6.70 -9.19 1.97
C ALA A 111 7.56 -9.05 3.25
N LEU A 112 6.99 -8.46 4.31
CA LEU A 112 7.62 -8.33 5.62
C LEU A 112 7.86 -9.70 6.28
N VAL A 113 6.88 -10.60 6.25
CA VAL A 113 7.00 -11.96 6.81
C VAL A 113 8.05 -12.78 6.07
N ASP A 114 8.03 -12.75 4.74
CA ASP A 114 9.02 -13.47 3.91
C ASP A 114 10.43 -12.92 4.15
N LYS A 115 10.55 -11.60 4.33
CA LYS A 115 11.80 -10.97 4.72
C LYS A 115 12.27 -11.43 6.10
N TYR A 116 11.39 -11.40 7.10
CA TYR A 116 11.70 -11.86 8.44
C TYR A 116 12.16 -13.32 8.44
N ASN A 117 11.48 -14.19 7.68
CA ASN A 117 11.87 -15.59 7.55
C ASN A 117 13.29 -15.74 6.98
N ASP A 118 13.60 -15.03 5.89
CA ASP A 118 14.90 -15.07 5.24
C ASP A 118 16.03 -14.53 6.14
N ASP A 119 15.82 -13.36 6.77
CA ASP A 119 16.75 -12.72 7.69
C ASP A 119 17.07 -13.61 8.91
N HIS A 120 16.13 -14.48 9.33
CA HIS A 120 16.29 -15.37 10.49
C HIS A 120 16.53 -16.85 10.12
N ASN A 121 16.83 -17.17 8.85
CA ASN A 121 17.02 -18.55 8.38
C ASN A 121 15.85 -19.50 8.69
N ARG A 122 14.61 -19.00 8.69
CA ARG A 122 13.41 -19.80 8.93
C ARG A 122 12.89 -20.37 7.62
N PHE A 123 13.11 -21.67 7.42
CA PHE A 123 12.72 -22.38 6.21
C PHE A 123 11.86 -23.61 6.53
N GLY A 124 11.15 -24.11 5.52
CA GLY A 124 10.29 -25.29 5.65
C GLY A 124 9.28 -25.13 6.78
N ASP A 125 9.24 -26.09 7.69
CA ASP A 125 8.24 -26.11 8.76
C ASP A 125 8.44 -25.04 9.85
N LEU A 126 9.58 -24.35 9.84
CA LEU A 126 9.90 -23.24 10.75
C LEU A 126 9.51 -21.87 10.20
N ALA A 127 9.22 -21.78 8.91
CA ALA A 127 8.83 -20.52 8.26
C ALA A 127 7.46 -20.06 8.76
N HIS A 128 7.35 -18.76 9.01
CA HIS A 128 6.07 -18.13 9.31
C HIS A 128 5.26 -17.97 8.03
N GLU A 129 4.04 -18.49 8.03
CA GLU A 129 3.05 -18.28 6.98
C GLU A 129 2.04 -17.24 7.47
N LEU A 130 1.86 -16.15 6.73
CA LEU A 130 0.87 -15.12 7.04
C LEU A 130 -0.54 -15.74 7.00
N LYS A 131 -1.29 -15.54 8.07
CA LYS A 131 -2.70 -15.94 8.16
C LYS A 131 -3.60 -14.78 7.83
N ASP A 132 -3.51 -13.74 8.66
CA ASP A 132 -4.38 -12.59 8.54
C ASP A 132 -3.72 -11.32 9.06
N VAL A 133 -4.06 -10.20 8.42
CA VAL A 133 -3.71 -8.85 8.88
C VAL A 133 -4.89 -8.36 9.70
N MET A 134 -4.71 -8.41 11.02
CA MET A 134 -5.78 -8.13 11.97
C MET A 134 -6.12 -6.65 12.00
N LYS A 135 -5.08 -5.80 12.06
CA LYS A 135 -5.18 -4.34 12.14
C LYS A 135 -3.93 -3.68 11.60
N TYR A 136 -4.10 -2.48 11.06
CA TYR A 136 -3.00 -1.58 10.75
C TYR A 136 -3.40 -0.14 11.07
N GLN A 137 -2.42 0.72 11.33
CA GLN A 137 -2.61 2.14 11.56
C GLN A 137 -1.45 2.90 10.94
N TYR A 138 -1.76 3.95 10.19
CA TYR A 138 -0.79 4.96 9.81
C TYR A 138 -0.70 6.06 10.88
N ILE A 139 0.52 6.46 11.22
CA ILE A 139 0.84 7.48 12.22
C ILE A 139 1.82 8.47 11.57
N SER A 140 1.56 9.76 11.72
CA SER A 140 2.50 10.81 11.33
C SER A 140 3.07 11.49 12.58
N GLU A 141 4.33 11.21 12.89
CA GLU A 141 5.08 11.84 13.97
C GLU A 141 6.41 12.35 13.41
N GLY A 142 6.34 13.42 12.62
CA GLY A 142 7.46 13.97 11.85
C GLY A 142 7.79 13.16 10.58
N GLN A 143 7.78 11.83 10.69
CA GLN A 143 7.83 10.88 9.59
C GLN A 143 6.55 10.02 9.58
N GLY A 144 6.32 9.35 8.45
CA GLY A 144 5.23 8.39 8.31
C GLY A 144 5.59 7.03 8.86
N TYR A 145 4.70 6.44 9.65
CA TYR A 145 4.88 5.11 10.23
C TYR A 145 3.62 4.28 10.06
N TYR A 146 3.81 3.01 9.69
CA TYR A 146 2.75 2.01 9.80
C TYR A 146 2.99 1.11 10.99
N HIS A 147 1.97 0.94 11.81
CA HIS A 147 1.90 -0.09 12.83
C HIS A 147 0.99 -1.21 12.33
N PHE A 148 1.47 -2.45 12.39
CA PHE A 148 0.71 -3.63 11.98
C PHE A 148 0.53 -4.60 13.14
N ASN A 149 -0.64 -5.23 13.19
CA ASN A 149 -0.85 -6.49 13.87
C ASN A 149 -1.30 -7.53 12.86
N PHE A 150 -0.58 -8.65 12.84
CA PHE A 150 -0.94 -9.78 11.99
C PHE A 150 -0.63 -11.08 12.69
N THR A 151 -1.28 -12.13 12.21
CA THR A 151 -1.09 -13.48 12.73
C THR A 151 -0.35 -14.33 11.73
N THR A 152 0.54 -15.17 12.22
CA THR A 152 1.22 -16.17 11.42
C THR A 152 1.07 -17.55 12.05
N LYS A 153 1.33 -18.57 11.26
CA LYS A 153 1.49 -19.94 11.75
C LYS A 153 2.81 -20.52 11.26
N THR A 154 3.22 -21.63 11.87
CA THR A 154 4.32 -22.46 11.37
C THR A 154 3.79 -23.86 11.19
N LYS A 155 4.22 -24.59 10.14
CA LYS A 155 3.73 -25.96 9.90
C LYS A 155 4.05 -26.89 11.06
N ARG A 156 5.16 -26.65 11.76
CA ARG A 156 5.52 -27.38 12.97
C ARG A 156 4.43 -27.26 14.05
N ALA A 157 3.90 -26.06 14.30
CA ALA A 157 2.87 -25.85 15.32
C ALA A 157 1.54 -26.55 14.98
N ASP A 158 1.18 -26.59 13.68
CA ASP A 158 -0.01 -27.29 13.19
C ASP A 158 0.08 -28.80 13.42
N ALA A 159 1.26 -29.41 13.20
CA ALA A 159 1.47 -30.86 13.34
C ALA A 159 1.33 -31.38 14.78
N PHE A 160 1.57 -30.53 15.78
CA PHE A 160 1.43 -30.89 17.21
C PHE A 160 0.06 -30.52 17.78
N GLY A 161 -0.88 -30.01 16.98
CA GLY A 161 -2.19 -29.56 17.47
C GLY A 161 -2.12 -28.40 18.46
N CYS A 162 -0.97 -27.72 18.57
CA CYS A 162 -0.75 -26.57 19.44
C CYS A 162 -1.05 -25.29 18.65
N GLY A 163 -2.23 -25.24 18.03
CA GLY A 163 -2.64 -24.29 16.98
C GLY A 163 -2.83 -22.84 17.43
N THR A 164 -2.00 -22.32 18.34
CA THR A 164 -1.99 -20.90 18.65
C THR A 164 -1.25 -20.15 17.55
N ASN A 165 -2.00 -19.34 16.79
CA ASN A 165 -1.42 -18.38 15.87
C ASN A 165 -0.44 -17.46 16.62
N ASN A 166 0.71 -17.21 16.03
CA ASN A 166 1.67 -16.25 16.55
C ASN A 166 1.22 -14.84 16.16
N LEU A 167 0.91 -14.01 17.14
CA LEU A 167 0.62 -12.58 16.92
C LEU A 167 1.93 -11.80 16.83
N PHE A 168 2.07 -10.99 15.80
CA PHE A 168 3.20 -10.09 15.61
C PHE A 168 2.74 -8.64 15.59
N PHE A 169 3.63 -7.77 16.10
CA PHE A 169 3.62 -6.35 15.91
C PHE A 169 4.80 -5.96 15.03
N VAL A 170 4.55 -5.12 14.04
CA VAL A 170 5.60 -4.54 13.21
C VAL A 170 5.38 -3.05 13.09
N GLU A 171 6.46 -2.29 13.26
CA GLU A 171 6.51 -0.88 12.90
C GLU A 171 7.39 -0.72 11.66
N VAL A 172 6.87 0.03 10.68
CA VAL A 172 7.53 0.34 9.42
C VAL A 172 7.58 1.85 9.26
N GLU A 173 8.78 2.41 9.18
CA GLU A 173 9.04 3.79 8.81
C GLU A 173 9.00 3.94 7.28
N VAL A 174 8.24 4.92 6.79
CA VAL A 174 8.10 5.23 5.36
C VAL A 174 9.06 6.35 4.98
N LYS A 175 9.91 6.11 3.98
CA LYS A 175 10.86 7.10 3.43
C LYS A 175 10.60 7.31 1.95
N PHE A 176 10.02 8.45 1.62
CA PHE A 176 9.83 8.88 0.24
C PHE A 176 11.19 9.06 -0.46
N VAL A 177 11.33 8.46 -1.65
CA VAL A 177 12.52 8.60 -2.50
C VAL A 177 12.20 9.57 -3.64
N ASN A 178 11.07 9.35 -4.31
CA ASN A 178 10.49 10.22 -5.33
C ASN A 178 8.95 10.06 -5.30
N GLU A 179 8.25 10.55 -6.32
CA GLU A 179 6.78 10.50 -6.41
C GLU A 179 6.21 9.08 -6.55
N GLU A 180 6.97 8.14 -7.10
CA GLU A 180 6.54 6.75 -7.31
C GLU A 180 7.19 5.77 -6.33
N ASP A 181 8.37 6.08 -5.82
CA ASP A 181 9.20 5.14 -5.07
C ASP A 181 9.37 5.54 -3.60
N GLU A 182 9.21 4.55 -2.73
CA GLU A 182 9.39 4.66 -1.29
C GLU A 182 10.31 3.54 -0.77
N LYS A 183 10.96 3.80 0.37
CA LYS A 183 11.69 2.81 1.16
C LYS A 183 10.97 2.58 2.48
N LEU A 184 10.60 1.34 2.71
CA LEU A 184 9.94 0.86 3.91
C LEU A 184 10.98 0.22 4.84
N VAL A 185 11.31 0.91 5.92
CA VAL A 185 12.33 0.51 6.89
C VAL A 185 11.66 -0.06 8.13
N VAL A 186 11.93 -1.32 8.45
CA VAL A 186 11.39 -1.96 9.64
C VAL A 186 12.17 -1.51 10.87
N SER A 187 11.54 -0.74 11.75
CA SER A 187 12.11 -0.30 13.03
C SER A 187 11.83 -1.31 14.15
N CYS A 188 10.69 -2.00 14.10
CA CYS A 188 10.29 -3.00 15.08
C CYS A 188 9.66 -4.22 14.39
N PHE A 189 10.07 -5.43 14.76
CA PHE A 189 9.40 -6.67 14.34
C PHE A 189 9.40 -7.66 15.50
N CYS A 190 8.31 -7.68 16.26
CA CYS A 190 8.24 -8.39 17.53
C CYS A 190 7.05 -9.33 17.57
N MET A 191 7.27 -10.55 18.05
CA MET A 191 6.16 -11.40 18.47
C MET A 191 5.58 -10.83 19.78
N VAL A 192 4.26 -10.67 19.82
CA VAL A 192 3.55 -10.04 20.93
C VAL A 192 2.87 -11.11 21.78
N LYS A 193 3.13 -11.08 23.08
CA LYS A 193 2.49 -11.99 24.04
C LYS A 193 1.07 -11.54 24.35
N PRO A 194 0.17 -12.43 24.78
CA PRO A 194 -1.21 -12.04 25.14
C PRO A 194 -1.31 -10.89 26.14
N ASN A 195 -0.37 -10.84 27.09
CA ASN A 195 -0.31 -9.83 28.17
C ASN A 195 0.47 -8.57 27.77
N ASP A 196 1.07 -8.51 26.58
CA ASP A 196 1.70 -7.29 26.09
C ASP A 196 0.60 -6.28 25.70
N ASN A 197 0.71 -5.08 26.25
CA ASN A 197 -0.20 -3.96 26.06
C ASN A 197 0.59 -2.65 26.13
N GLY A 198 1.65 -2.52 25.34
CA GLY A 198 2.36 -1.25 25.18
C GLY A 198 1.39 -0.14 24.76
N HIS A 199 1.65 1.08 25.23
CA HIS A 199 0.80 2.23 24.95
C HIS A 199 1.31 3.01 23.74
N CYS A 200 0.43 3.27 22.79
CA CYS A 200 0.74 4.04 21.58
C CYS A 200 -0.37 5.08 21.38
N TYR A 201 -0.03 6.36 21.58
CA TYR A 201 -0.96 7.47 21.45
C TYR A 201 -1.51 7.58 20.03
N GLY A 202 -0.67 7.44 19.00
CA GLY A 202 -1.12 7.49 17.60
C GLY A 202 -2.18 6.43 17.27
N CYS A 203 -1.99 5.19 17.72
CA CYS A 203 -2.98 4.13 17.54
C CYS A 203 -4.26 4.36 18.35
N VAL A 204 -4.17 4.85 19.58
CA VAL A 204 -5.34 5.11 20.41
C VAL A 204 -6.15 6.29 19.86
N ASN A 205 -5.48 7.39 19.53
CA ASN A 205 -6.11 8.63 19.07
C ASN A 205 -6.75 8.47 17.69
N ASN A 206 -6.22 7.61 16.84
CA ASN A 206 -6.80 7.29 15.53
C ASN A 206 -7.84 6.15 15.58
N GLY A 207 -8.30 5.75 16.77
CA GLY A 207 -9.40 4.78 16.94
C GLY A 207 -8.97 3.31 16.90
N SER A 208 -7.69 3.01 16.72
CA SER A 208 -7.11 1.67 16.71
C SER A 208 -6.82 1.11 18.12
N ILE A 209 -7.75 1.30 19.06
CA ILE A 209 -7.62 0.97 20.50
C ILE A 209 -7.31 -0.51 20.81
N ARG A 210 -7.62 -1.42 19.88
CA ARG A 210 -7.38 -2.87 20.03
C ARG A 210 -6.02 -3.31 19.49
N MET A 211 -5.21 -2.39 18.95
CA MET A 211 -3.88 -2.73 18.49
C MET A 211 -2.99 -3.09 19.68
N LYS A 212 -2.29 -4.21 19.55
CA LYS A 212 -1.36 -4.77 20.51
C LYS A 212 0.06 -4.30 20.18
N HIS A 213 0.74 -3.78 21.20
CA HIS A 213 2.11 -3.29 21.09
C HIS A 213 2.99 -4.04 22.10
N PRO A 214 4.28 -4.23 21.81
CA PRO A 214 5.23 -4.76 22.79
C PRO A 214 5.30 -3.83 24.01
N ASN A 215 5.44 -4.42 25.20
CA ASN A 215 5.51 -3.64 26.46
C ASN A 215 6.74 -2.72 26.56
N ASN A 216 7.79 -3.03 25.80
CA ASN A 216 8.95 -2.16 25.71
C ASN A 216 8.65 -1.00 24.76
N ALA A 217 8.29 0.16 25.29
CA ALA A 217 8.03 1.36 24.50
C ALA A 217 9.24 1.81 23.66
N ALA A 218 10.47 1.52 24.10
CA ALA A 218 11.68 1.81 23.31
C ALA A 218 11.89 0.85 22.13
N ALA A 219 11.02 -0.14 21.93
CA ALA A 219 11.12 -1.08 20.81
C ALA A 219 10.60 -0.50 19.49
N TYR A 220 9.85 0.59 19.52
CA TYR A 220 9.27 1.26 18.36
C TYR A 220 9.37 2.78 18.52
N THR A 221 9.38 3.51 17.40
CA THR A 221 9.75 4.91 17.32
C THR A 221 8.54 5.84 17.37
N ALA A 222 7.41 5.47 16.77
CA ALA A 222 6.23 6.33 16.68
C ALA A 222 5.15 5.97 17.70
N GLY A 223 4.32 6.94 18.06
CA GLY A 223 3.22 6.76 19.00
C GLY A 223 3.53 7.20 20.42
N HIS A 224 4.64 7.94 20.62
CA HIS A 224 5.02 8.49 21.94
C HIS A 224 4.47 9.90 22.14
N LEU A 225 4.02 10.57 21.08
CA LEU A 225 3.46 11.91 21.15
C LEU A 225 1.94 11.87 21.20
N GLU A 226 1.37 12.55 22.19
CA GLU A 226 -0.08 12.76 22.26
C GLU A 226 -0.49 13.88 21.29
N LEU A 227 -0.71 13.50 20.03
CA LEU A 227 -1.23 14.39 19.00
C LEU A 227 -2.77 14.35 18.96
N PRO A 228 -3.46 15.47 18.68
CA PRO A 228 -4.91 15.49 18.54
C PRO A 228 -5.41 14.47 17.52
N SER A 229 -6.54 13.83 17.84
CA SER A 229 -7.23 12.91 16.93
C SER A 229 -7.61 13.64 15.63
N GLY A 230 -7.35 13.01 14.48
CA GLY A 230 -7.78 13.50 13.16
C GLY A 230 -6.68 14.05 12.24
N CYS A 231 -5.41 14.13 12.67
CA CYS A 231 -4.35 14.64 11.80
C CYS A 231 -3.93 13.69 10.66
N CYS A 232 -4.39 12.43 10.64
CA CYS A 232 -3.96 11.43 9.63
C CYS A 232 -5.07 10.49 9.14
N SER A 233 -6.30 10.65 9.62
CA SER A 233 -7.44 9.95 9.05
C SER A 233 -8.00 10.81 7.94
N GLY A 234 -7.63 10.53 6.69
CA GLY A 234 -8.42 11.02 5.56
C GLY A 234 -9.83 10.47 5.75
N ASP A 235 -10.78 11.34 6.10
CA ASP A 235 -12.18 10.97 6.04
C ASP A 235 -12.47 10.63 4.58
N TRP A 236 -12.67 9.34 4.31
CA TRP A 236 -13.11 8.86 3.01
C TRP A 236 -14.44 9.54 2.70
N ILE A 237 -14.41 10.46 1.74
CA ILE A 237 -15.60 11.12 1.22
C ILE A 237 -16.47 10.01 0.63
N ASP A 238 -17.71 9.91 1.12
CA ASP A 238 -18.70 8.99 0.58
C ASP A 238 -19.14 9.56 -0.77
N TYR A 239 -18.57 9.04 -1.85
CA TYR A 239 -19.03 9.38 -3.20
C TYR A 239 -20.35 8.66 -3.43
N ASP A 240 -21.40 9.45 -3.67
CA ASP A 240 -22.71 8.93 -4.08
C ASP A 240 -22.52 8.06 -5.33
N GLU A 241 -23.08 6.86 -5.34
CA GLU A 241 -22.86 5.84 -6.39
C GLU A 241 -23.44 6.22 -7.77
N ASP A 242 -24.06 7.40 -7.92
CA ASP A 242 -24.66 7.85 -9.18
C ASP A 242 -23.58 8.28 -10.17
N GLU A 243 -23.04 7.29 -10.90
CA GLU A 243 -22.07 7.44 -11.98
C GLU A 243 -22.48 8.52 -12.98
N LYS A 244 -23.77 8.61 -13.28
CA LYS A 244 -24.27 9.59 -14.25
C LYS A 244 -24.22 11.01 -13.67
N ALA A 245 -24.58 11.19 -12.40
CA ALA A 245 -24.46 12.48 -11.74
C ALA A 245 -23.00 12.94 -11.63
N GLU A 246 -22.07 12.01 -11.36
CA GLU A 246 -20.63 12.31 -11.37
C GLU A 246 -20.16 12.71 -12.77
N GLU A 247 -20.51 11.93 -13.81
CA GLU A 247 -20.18 12.25 -15.19
C GLU A 247 -20.74 13.62 -15.60
N ASP A 248 -22.00 13.90 -15.29
CA ASP A 248 -22.66 15.18 -15.57
C ASP A 248 -21.97 16.34 -14.84
N ASN A 249 -21.51 16.12 -13.60
CA ASN A 249 -20.75 17.11 -12.84
C ASN A 249 -19.36 17.36 -13.45
N ILE A 250 -18.64 16.30 -13.84
CA ILE A 250 -17.34 16.43 -14.52
C ILE A 250 -17.52 17.14 -15.87
N ARG A 251 -18.54 16.76 -16.65
CA ARG A 251 -18.94 17.47 -17.89
C ARG A 251 -19.23 18.94 -17.66
N TYR A 252 -19.90 19.27 -16.56
CA TYR A 252 -20.15 20.66 -16.17
C TYR A 252 -18.87 21.41 -15.84
N MET A 253 -17.94 20.79 -15.11
CA MET A 253 -16.64 21.38 -14.77
C MET A 253 -15.80 21.71 -16.00
N PHE A 254 -15.86 20.87 -17.04
CA PHE A 254 -15.18 21.10 -18.31
C PHE A 254 -15.97 21.95 -19.31
N LYS A 255 -17.19 22.39 -18.96
CA LYS A 255 -18.04 23.18 -19.87
C LYS A 255 -17.38 24.52 -20.22
N GLY A 256 -17.16 24.77 -21.50
CA GLY A 256 -16.49 25.98 -21.99
C GLY A 256 -14.96 25.88 -22.02
N MET A 257 -14.40 24.71 -21.65
CA MET A 257 -13.00 24.33 -21.85
C MET A 257 -12.85 23.48 -23.13
N ASP A 258 -13.68 23.74 -24.15
CA ASP A 258 -13.70 23.01 -25.43
C ASP A 258 -12.51 23.38 -26.35
N ASP A 259 -11.57 24.20 -25.86
CA ASP A 259 -10.36 24.55 -26.58
C ASP A 259 -9.46 23.31 -26.74
N PRO A 260 -9.21 22.86 -27.97
CA PRO A 260 -8.40 21.67 -28.22
C PRO A 260 -6.95 21.80 -27.74
N GLU A 261 -6.40 23.01 -27.64
CA GLU A 261 -5.05 23.21 -27.08
C GLU A 261 -5.04 23.01 -25.57
N PHE A 262 -6.00 23.57 -24.85
CA PHE A 262 -6.16 23.38 -23.40
C PHE A 262 -6.39 21.92 -23.02
N LEU A 263 -7.29 21.21 -23.72
CA LEU A 263 -7.55 19.79 -23.44
C LEU A 263 -6.34 18.90 -23.76
N LYS A 264 -5.57 19.24 -24.80
CA LYS A 264 -4.30 18.54 -25.08
C LYS A 264 -3.28 18.78 -23.97
N GLU A 265 -3.14 20.02 -23.50
CA GLU A 265 -2.24 20.34 -22.39
C GLU A 265 -2.64 19.55 -21.13
N PHE A 266 -3.93 19.56 -20.76
CA PHE A 266 -4.46 18.79 -19.64
C PHE A 266 -4.18 17.27 -19.73
N LEU A 267 -4.43 16.65 -20.89
CA LEU A 267 -4.18 15.21 -21.11
C LEU A 267 -2.69 14.83 -21.14
N THR A 268 -1.81 15.84 -21.25
CA THR A 268 -0.35 15.69 -21.19
C THR A 268 0.26 16.07 -19.84
N LEU A 269 -0.52 16.63 -18.91
CA LEU A 269 -0.05 16.94 -17.56
C LEU A 269 0.27 15.64 -16.79
N PRO A 270 1.30 15.65 -15.92
CA PRO A 270 1.50 14.58 -14.98
C PRO A 270 0.27 14.46 -14.06
N PRO A 271 -0.13 13.24 -13.67
CA PRO A 271 -1.26 13.03 -12.77
C PRO A 271 -1.05 13.75 -11.45
N GLY A 272 -2.05 14.55 -11.03
CA GLY A 272 -2.00 15.35 -9.81
C GLY A 272 -1.59 16.81 -10.03
N ALA A 273 -1.19 17.21 -11.25
CA ALA A 273 -1.10 18.62 -11.58
C ALA A 273 -2.52 19.18 -11.82
N THR A 274 -3.01 20.00 -10.89
CA THR A 274 -4.16 20.86 -11.20
C THR A 274 -3.72 21.91 -12.22
N PRO A 275 -4.41 22.05 -13.36
CA PRO A 275 -4.16 23.18 -14.24
C PRO A 275 -4.38 24.46 -13.44
N ILE A 276 -3.42 25.39 -13.53
CA ILE A 276 -3.57 26.72 -12.94
C ILE A 276 -4.66 27.41 -13.77
N VAL A 277 -5.83 27.60 -13.16
CA VAL A 277 -6.94 28.41 -13.69
C VAL A 277 -6.68 29.88 -13.39
#